data_AF-A0AAD9NW59-F1
#
_entry.id   AF-A0AAD9NW59-F1
#
_cell.length_a   1.000
_cell.length_b   1.000
_cell.length_c   1.000
_cell.angle_alpha   90.00
_cell.angle_beta   90.00
_cell.angle_gamma   90.00
#
_symmetry.space_group_name_H-M   'P 1'
#
loop_
_entity.id
_entity.type
_entity.pdbx_description
1 polymer ?
#
loop_
_entity_poly.entity_id
_entity_poly.type
_entity_poly.pdbx_seq_one_letter_code
_entity_poly.pdbx_strand_id
1 'polypeptide(L)'
;MFRVPLRVKYGCPSQTTWVLVINALLSNLSVGLPIARKHEAAFKGMWMELGELMEDFLFSQSPAPANQSNDQCQRDEAIDCELIQLIREDILPYAKHVPREFIVKVMHILNRGSIHSHTMTAFIDTESSRKLREEFAKSCFETLLQFSFIMQQQTGGSTDEEGAITRLAVTALLQRCRDVMLKFVADERLSGKCPLPRPRMSEMSFVLKAASTLLITLKRAPPANVDQKIWDHVIGLYPVLVDCITSSSPQVCPALKEVLHEYRDLLSPPAGHATNGT
;
A
#
# COMPACT_ATOMS: atom_id res chain seq x y z
N MET A 1 -0.03 -28.18 6.07
CA MET A 1 -1.43 -28.41 6.52
C MET A 1 -2.26 -27.12 6.53
N PHE A 2 -1.72 -25.96 6.90
CA PHE A 2 -2.47 -24.69 6.98
C PHE A 2 -2.91 -24.07 5.66
N ARG A 3 -2.19 -24.31 4.56
CA ARG A 3 -2.42 -23.60 3.28
C ARG A 3 -3.80 -23.85 2.66
N VAL A 4 -4.30 -25.09 2.68
CA VAL A 4 -5.56 -25.44 2.00
C VAL A 4 -6.76 -24.70 2.60
N PRO A 5 -7.02 -24.73 3.94
CA PRO A 5 -8.10 -23.97 4.55
C PRO A 5 -7.99 -22.45 4.32
N LEU A 6 -6.79 -21.90 4.37
CA LEU A 6 -6.57 -20.46 4.21
C LEU A 6 -6.82 -19.99 2.77
N ARG A 7 -6.37 -20.77 1.79
CA ARG A 7 -6.59 -20.48 0.38
C ARG A 7 -8.08 -20.49 0.01
N VAL A 8 -8.83 -21.46 0.53
CA VAL A 8 -10.27 -21.56 0.22
C VAL A 8 -11.14 -20.71 1.15
N LYS A 9 -10.65 -20.22 2.31
CA LYS A 9 -11.36 -19.33 3.25
C LYS A 9 -12.85 -19.70 3.38
N TYR A 10 -13.73 -18.95 2.72
CA TYR A 10 -15.18 -19.14 2.69
C TYR A 10 -15.67 -20.45 2.06
N GLY A 11 -14.85 -21.12 1.25
CA GLY A 11 -15.11 -22.45 0.68
C GLY A 11 -14.84 -23.60 1.64
N CYS A 12 -14.42 -23.36 2.89
CA CYS A 12 -14.28 -24.41 3.88
C CYS A 12 -15.64 -25.05 4.22
N PRO A 13 -15.69 -26.38 4.48
CA PRO A 13 -16.93 -27.05 4.93
C PRO A 13 -17.54 -26.43 6.19
N SER A 14 -16.69 -25.90 7.08
CA SER A 14 -17.10 -25.05 8.20
C SER A 14 -16.38 -23.70 8.13
N GLN A 15 -17.11 -22.62 8.33
CA GLN A 15 -16.55 -21.26 8.38
C GLN A 15 -15.58 -21.06 9.55
N THR A 16 -15.70 -21.84 10.63
CA THR A 16 -14.75 -21.76 11.75
C THR A 16 -13.38 -22.33 11.40
N THR A 17 -13.28 -23.18 10.37
CA THR A 17 -12.03 -23.88 10.05
C THR A 17 -10.93 -22.91 9.62
N TRP A 18 -11.20 -22.00 8.69
CA TRP A 18 -10.19 -21.04 8.24
C TRP A 18 -9.82 -20.06 9.36
N VAL A 19 -10.79 -19.66 10.19
CA VAL A 19 -10.58 -18.75 11.35
C VAL A 19 -9.64 -19.38 12.38
N LEU A 20 -9.87 -20.64 12.75
CA LEU A 20 -8.99 -21.35 13.68
C LEU A 20 -7.58 -21.51 13.11
N VAL A 21 -7.47 -21.81 11.82
CA VAL A 21 -6.20 -21.99 11.16
C VAL A 21 -5.40 -20.68 11.07
N ILE A 22 -6.03 -19.56 10.73
CA ILE A 22 -5.31 -18.27 10.66
C ILE A 22 -4.89 -17.81 12.05
N ASN A 23 -5.73 -17.97 13.07
CA ASN A 23 -5.37 -17.60 14.44
C ASN A 23 -4.21 -18.47 14.97
N ALA A 24 -4.21 -19.77 14.66
CA ALA A 24 -3.09 -20.64 14.99
C ALA A 24 -1.81 -20.24 14.23
N LEU A 25 -1.93 -19.85 12.96
CA LEU A 25 -0.80 -19.33 12.18
C LEU A 25 -0.24 -18.04 12.82
N LEU A 26 -1.08 -17.04 13.08
CA LEU A 26 -0.66 -15.76 13.68
C LEU A 26 0.06 -15.98 15.02
N SER A 27 -0.49 -16.85 15.88
CA SER A 27 0.14 -17.23 17.16
C SER A 27 1.46 -17.98 16.97
N ASN A 28 1.58 -18.82 15.93
CA ASN A 28 2.82 -19.53 15.66
C ASN A 28 3.89 -18.60 15.07
N LEU A 29 3.50 -17.63 14.25
CA LEU A 29 4.42 -16.68 13.62
C LEU A 29 4.98 -15.68 14.64
N SER A 30 4.19 -15.20 15.60
CA SER A 30 4.68 -14.28 16.65
C SER A 30 5.83 -14.87 17.46
N VAL A 31 5.85 -16.18 17.67
CA VAL A 31 6.94 -16.91 18.35
C VAL A 31 7.99 -17.43 17.37
N GLY A 32 7.56 -17.92 16.22
CA GLY A 32 8.40 -18.61 15.25
C GLY A 32 9.28 -17.69 14.41
N LEU A 33 8.80 -16.50 14.04
CA LEU A 33 9.56 -15.54 13.23
C LEU A 33 10.88 -15.10 13.90
N PRO A 34 10.92 -14.73 15.19
CA PRO A 34 12.18 -14.46 15.90
C PRO A 34 13.17 -15.63 15.86
N ILE A 35 12.70 -16.87 15.95
CA ILE A 35 13.53 -18.08 15.93
C ILE A 35 14.06 -18.34 14.51
N ALA A 36 13.18 -18.25 13.51
CA ALA A 36 13.53 -18.46 12.11
C ALA A 36 14.61 -17.48 11.64
N ARG A 37 14.54 -16.21 12.08
CA ARG A 37 15.59 -15.20 11.81
C ARG A 37 16.95 -15.55 12.40
N LYS A 38 16.99 -16.17 13.60
CA LYS A 38 18.24 -16.59 14.25
C LYS A 38 18.86 -17.82 13.58
N HIS A 39 18.07 -18.62 12.88
CA HIS A 39 18.49 -19.88 12.27
C HIS A 39 18.22 -19.90 10.75
N GLU A 40 18.62 -18.83 10.05
CA GLU A 40 18.30 -18.59 8.63
C GLU A 40 18.51 -19.81 7.72
N ALA A 41 19.65 -20.52 7.88
CA ALA A 41 20.00 -21.68 7.06
C ALA A 41 18.97 -22.83 7.16
N ALA A 42 18.35 -23.03 8.32
CA ALA A 42 17.37 -24.10 8.55
C ALA A 42 15.98 -23.75 7.98
N PHE A 43 15.67 -22.46 7.84
CA PHE A 43 14.33 -21.99 7.47
C PHE A 43 14.27 -21.32 6.09
N LYS A 44 15.32 -21.44 5.27
CA LYS A 44 15.39 -20.78 3.95
C LYS A 44 14.18 -21.08 3.04
N GLY A 45 13.70 -22.33 3.02
CA GLY A 45 12.54 -22.75 2.21
C GLY A 45 11.18 -22.30 2.77
N MET A 46 11.09 -21.98 4.06
CA MET A 46 9.84 -21.62 4.73
C MET A 46 9.29 -20.28 4.24
N TRP A 47 10.18 -19.31 3.99
CA TRP A 47 9.78 -17.92 3.73
C TRP A 47 8.89 -17.77 2.50
N MET A 48 9.22 -18.44 1.40
CA MET A 48 8.40 -18.37 0.19
C MET A 48 7.04 -19.06 0.37
N GLU A 49 7.00 -20.22 1.06
CA GLU A 49 5.74 -20.88 1.40
C GLU A 49 4.87 -20.00 2.30
N LEU A 50 5.47 -19.30 3.26
CA LEU A 50 4.78 -18.34 4.12
C LEU A 50 4.20 -17.18 3.27
N GLY A 51 4.98 -16.64 2.34
CA GLY A 51 4.52 -15.56 1.45
C GLY A 51 3.35 -15.98 0.57
N GLU A 52 3.41 -17.19 -0.01
CA GLU A 52 2.29 -17.77 -0.76
C GLU A 52 1.06 -17.98 0.12
N LEU A 53 1.23 -18.47 1.34
CA LEU A 53 0.14 -18.71 2.28
C LEU A 53 -0.54 -17.40 2.71
N MET A 54 0.23 -16.34 2.96
CA MET A 54 -0.28 -15.01 3.27
C MET A 54 -1.07 -14.43 2.11
N GLU A 55 -0.56 -14.57 0.88
CA GLU A 55 -1.27 -14.12 -0.32
C GLU A 55 -2.56 -14.91 -0.56
N ASP A 56 -2.50 -16.25 -0.46
CA ASP A 56 -3.64 -17.15 -0.63
C ASP A 56 -4.77 -16.82 0.37
N PHE A 57 -4.42 -16.44 1.60
CA PHE A 57 -5.36 -16.02 2.62
C PHE A 57 -5.98 -14.64 2.31
N LEU A 58 -5.14 -13.62 2.11
CA LEU A 58 -5.58 -12.24 1.93
C LEU A 58 -6.35 -12.02 0.63
N PHE A 59 -6.09 -12.84 -0.38
CA PHE A 59 -6.71 -12.76 -1.71
C PHE A 59 -7.33 -14.10 -2.12
N SER A 60 -8.01 -14.75 -1.19
CA SER A 60 -8.73 -16.00 -1.44
C SER A 60 -9.64 -15.89 -2.66
N GLN A 61 -9.64 -16.95 -3.48
CA GLN A 61 -10.47 -17.04 -4.68
C GLN A 61 -11.93 -17.38 -4.37
N SER A 62 -12.24 -17.78 -3.14
CA SER A 62 -13.61 -18.11 -2.73
C SER A 62 -14.34 -16.84 -2.29
N PRO A 63 -15.47 -16.48 -2.92
CA PRO A 63 -16.21 -15.28 -2.54
C PRO A 63 -16.85 -15.46 -1.17
N ALA A 64 -16.99 -14.34 -0.44
CA ALA A 64 -17.74 -14.29 0.80
C ALA A 64 -19.22 -14.71 0.59
N PRO A 65 -19.86 -15.38 1.56
CA PRO A 65 -21.27 -15.76 1.46
C PRO A 65 -22.17 -14.54 1.22
N ALA A 66 -23.15 -14.67 0.32
CA ALA A 66 -24.04 -13.56 -0.03
C ALA A 66 -24.85 -13.04 1.18
N ASN A 67 -25.19 -13.92 2.11
CA ASN A 67 -25.96 -13.68 3.33
C ASN A 67 -25.11 -13.29 4.55
N GLN A 68 -23.82 -13.02 4.37
CA GLN A 68 -22.94 -12.65 5.48
C GLN A 68 -23.33 -11.28 6.07
N SER A 69 -23.48 -11.21 7.38
CA SER A 69 -23.78 -9.96 8.08
C SER A 69 -22.61 -8.98 8.05
N ASN A 70 -22.90 -7.69 8.18
CA ASN A 70 -21.86 -6.66 8.24
C ASN A 70 -20.88 -6.90 9.39
N ASP A 71 -21.38 -7.27 10.57
CA ASP A 71 -20.55 -7.60 11.74
C ASP A 71 -19.61 -8.78 11.51
N GLN A 72 -19.99 -9.74 10.66
CA GLN A 72 -19.11 -10.84 10.30
C GLN A 72 -18.06 -10.39 9.28
N CYS A 73 -18.44 -9.59 8.28
CA CYS A 73 -17.47 -9.01 7.34
C CYS A 73 -16.41 -8.18 8.07
N GLN A 74 -16.81 -7.34 9.03
CA GLN A 74 -15.89 -6.54 9.84
C GLN A 74 -14.96 -7.41 10.69
N ARG A 75 -15.45 -8.51 11.28
CA ARG A 75 -14.62 -9.46 12.01
C ARG A 75 -13.62 -10.18 11.11
N ASP A 76 -14.04 -10.58 9.92
CA ASP A 76 -13.16 -11.21 8.94
C ASP A 76 -12.08 -10.24 8.45
N GLU A 77 -12.46 -8.98 8.21
CA GLU A 77 -11.53 -7.91 7.84
C GLU A 77 -10.55 -7.58 8.98
N ALA A 78 -10.99 -7.61 10.24
CA ALA A 78 -10.11 -7.42 11.38
C ALA A 78 -8.99 -8.46 11.41
N ILE A 79 -9.30 -9.72 11.08
CA ILE A 79 -8.29 -10.79 10.97
C ILE A 79 -7.32 -10.53 9.79
N ASP A 80 -7.83 -10.04 8.66
CA ASP A 80 -6.96 -9.64 7.53
C ASP A 80 -5.99 -8.52 7.99
N CYS A 81 -6.49 -7.55 8.77
CA CYS A 81 -5.69 -6.47 9.36
C CYS A 81 -4.65 -6.95 10.37
N GLU A 82 -4.95 -7.96 11.20
CA GLU A 82 -3.98 -8.57 12.12
C GLU A 82 -2.77 -9.14 11.39
N LEU A 83 -2.98 -9.77 10.22
CA LEU A 83 -1.86 -10.25 9.41
C LEU A 83 -1.01 -9.10 8.86
N ILE A 84 -1.63 -7.98 8.46
CA ILE A 84 -0.90 -6.78 8.03
C ILE A 84 -0.12 -6.14 9.19
N GLN A 85 -0.68 -6.15 10.40
CA GLN A 85 0.04 -5.70 11.60
C GLN A 85 1.28 -6.58 11.87
N LEU A 86 1.14 -7.91 11.77
CA LEU A 86 2.28 -8.82 11.88
C LEU A 86 3.35 -8.55 10.83
N ILE A 87 2.96 -8.24 9.58
CA ILE A 87 3.92 -7.80 8.55
C ILE A 87 4.66 -6.54 9.00
N ARG A 88 3.92 -5.55 9.47
CA ARG A 88 4.43 -4.24 9.87
C ARG A 88 5.39 -4.31 11.07
N GLU A 89 5.09 -5.16 12.04
CA GLU A 89 5.79 -5.19 13.33
C GLU A 89 6.87 -6.28 13.39
N ASP A 90 6.62 -7.45 12.79
CA ASP A 90 7.49 -8.62 12.95
C ASP A 90 8.24 -9.04 11.69
N ILE A 91 7.87 -8.55 10.50
CA ILE A 91 8.55 -8.90 9.24
C ILE A 91 9.39 -7.73 8.74
N LEU A 92 8.76 -6.60 8.46
CA LEU A 92 9.40 -5.47 7.78
C LEU A 92 10.54 -4.82 8.58
N PRO A 93 10.46 -4.64 9.91
CA PRO A 93 11.56 -4.07 10.69
C PRO A 93 12.83 -4.94 10.65
N TYR A 94 12.67 -6.23 10.34
CA TYR A 94 13.75 -7.22 10.28
C TYR A 94 14.09 -7.65 8.85
N ALA A 95 13.71 -6.87 7.82
CA ALA A 95 13.89 -7.23 6.42
C ALA A 95 15.32 -7.66 6.04
N LYS A 96 16.35 -7.16 6.74
CA LYS A 96 17.76 -7.53 6.56
C LYS A 96 18.10 -8.98 6.95
N HIS A 97 17.27 -9.61 7.78
CA HIS A 97 17.47 -10.97 8.30
C HIS A 97 16.50 -11.98 7.68
N VAL A 98 15.89 -11.62 6.55
CA VAL A 98 14.86 -12.41 5.87
C VAL A 98 15.18 -12.45 4.37
N PRO A 99 14.92 -13.54 3.65
CA PRO A 99 15.24 -13.62 2.23
C PRO A 99 14.57 -12.50 1.41
N ARG A 100 15.36 -11.91 0.51
CA ARG A 100 14.92 -10.80 -0.35
C ARG A 100 13.69 -11.13 -1.18
N GLU A 101 13.63 -12.33 -1.76
CA GLU A 101 12.49 -12.79 -2.57
C GLU A 101 11.18 -12.72 -1.79
N PHE A 102 11.22 -13.06 -0.49
CA PHE A 102 10.08 -12.96 0.39
C PHE A 102 9.69 -11.51 0.67
N ILE A 103 10.65 -10.60 0.89
CA ILE A 103 10.34 -9.17 1.07
C ILE A 103 9.70 -8.58 -0.19
N VAL A 104 10.19 -8.95 -1.39
CA VAL A 104 9.56 -8.55 -2.65
C VAL A 104 8.12 -9.08 -2.75
N LYS A 105 7.89 -10.33 -2.32
CA LYS A 105 6.55 -10.91 -2.26
C LYS A 105 5.63 -10.15 -1.28
N VAL A 106 6.13 -9.78 -0.10
CA VAL A 106 5.39 -8.97 0.88
C VAL A 106 5.04 -7.59 0.30
N MET A 107 5.96 -6.94 -0.42
CA MET A 107 5.67 -5.68 -1.10
C MET A 107 4.57 -5.84 -2.14
N HIS A 108 4.59 -6.93 -2.92
CA HIS A 108 3.54 -7.22 -3.89
C HIS A 108 2.17 -7.41 -3.21
N ILE A 109 2.13 -8.15 -2.09
CA ILE A 109 0.91 -8.38 -1.29
C ILE A 109 0.35 -7.05 -0.77
N LEU A 110 1.18 -6.22 -0.14
CA LEU A 110 0.75 -4.93 0.39
C LEU A 110 0.27 -3.99 -0.73
N ASN A 111 0.98 -3.95 -1.86
CA ASN A 111 0.57 -3.14 -3.01
C ASN A 111 -0.80 -3.62 -3.55
N ARG A 112 -0.94 -4.93 -3.77
CA ARG A 112 -2.19 -5.55 -4.21
C ARG A 112 -3.33 -5.24 -3.23
N GLY A 113 -3.09 -5.36 -1.93
CA GLY A 113 -4.06 -5.08 -0.87
C GLY A 113 -4.49 -3.62 -0.84
N SER A 114 -3.55 -2.70 -1.07
CA SER A 114 -3.84 -1.27 -1.16
C SER A 114 -4.70 -0.89 -2.36
N ILE A 115 -4.62 -1.63 -3.47
CA ILE A 115 -5.37 -1.42 -4.73
C ILE A 115 -6.77 -2.05 -4.67
N HIS A 116 -6.89 -3.24 -4.08
CA HIS A 116 -8.11 -4.06 -4.14
C HIS A 116 -9.29 -3.57 -3.27
N SER A 117 -9.22 -2.37 -2.67
CA SER A 117 -10.41 -1.68 -2.15
C SER A 117 -11.23 -0.94 -3.22
N HIS A 118 -10.80 -0.90 -4.50
CA HIS A 118 -11.41 0.01 -5.48
C HIS A 118 -11.80 -0.54 -6.85
N THR A 119 -11.94 -1.85 -7.03
CA THR A 119 -12.60 -2.35 -8.27
C THR A 119 -14.10 -2.48 -8.04
N MET A 120 -14.84 -1.40 -8.33
CA MET A 120 -16.27 -1.26 -8.72
C MET A 120 -16.46 0.24 -9.03
N THR A 121 -16.95 0.77 -10.15
CA THR A 121 -18.00 0.35 -11.09
C THR A 121 -19.23 -0.23 -10.42
N ALA A 122 -20.01 0.64 -9.78
CA ALA A 122 -21.47 0.63 -9.93
C ALA A 122 -22.05 1.92 -9.32
N PHE A 123 -22.42 2.86 -10.17
CA PHE A 123 -23.69 3.54 -9.93
C PHE A 123 -24.74 2.43 -9.85
N ILE A 124 -25.53 2.38 -8.76
CA ILE A 124 -26.49 1.32 -8.38
C ILE A 124 -25.86 0.17 -7.59
N ASP A 125 -25.71 0.35 -6.27
CA ASP A 125 -26.29 -0.54 -5.25
C ASP A 125 -25.77 -0.18 -3.85
N THR A 126 -26.69 0.20 -2.96
CA THR A 126 -26.44 0.73 -1.61
C THR A 126 -25.95 -0.32 -0.60
N GLU A 127 -25.49 -1.49 -1.06
CA GLU A 127 -25.13 -2.63 -0.22
C GLU A 127 -23.76 -3.25 -0.59
N SER A 128 -23.33 -3.12 -1.86
CA SER A 128 -22.04 -3.61 -2.35
C SER A 128 -20.86 -2.71 -1.96
N SER A 129 -21.09 -1.41 -1.78
CA SER A 129 -20.11 -0.44 -1.25
C SER A 129 -19.63 -0.79 0.17
N ARG A 130 -20.40 -1.55 0.96
CA ARG A 130 -20.09 -1.90 2.36
C ARG A 130 -19.28 -3.19 2.54
N LYS A 131 -18.93 -3.88 1.45
CA LYS A 131 -18.08 -5.09 1.44
C LYS A 131 -16.63 -4.80 1.01
N LEU A 132 -16.30 -3.53 0.78
CA LEU A 132 -14.95 -3.11 0.47
C LEU A 132 -14.14 -3.17 1.77
N ARG A 133 -13.08 -3.97 1.81
CA ARG A 133 -12.20 -4.08 2.98
C ARG A 133 -11.35 -2.80 3.12
N GLU A 134 -12.01 -1.71 3.51
CA GLU A 134 -11.46 -0.36 3.56
C GLU A 134 -10.33 -0.24 4.59
N GLU A 135 -10.51 -0.78 5.80
CA GLU A 135 -9.49 -0.76 6.85
C GLU A 135 -8.31 -1.65 6.50
N PHE A 136 -8.55 -2.80 5.85
CA PHE A 136 -7.48 -3.64 5.32
C PHE A 136 -6.62 -2.90 4.29
N ALA A 137 -7.26 -2.25 3.30
CA ALA A 137 -6.54 -1.55 2.24
C ALA A 137 -5.78 -0.34 2.78
N LYS A 138 -6.37 0.39 3.73
CA LYS A 138 -5.71 1.46 4.48
C LYS A 138 -4.51 0.94 5.25
N SER A 139 -4.66 -0.16 5.98
CA SER A 139 -3.57 -0.80 6.73
C SER A 139 -2.41 -1.23 5.80
N CYS A 140 -2.72 -1.78 4.63
CA CYS A 140 -1.72 -2.10 3.60
C CYS A 140 -0.96 -0.86 3.13
N PHE A 141 -1.69 0.21 2.82
CA PHE A 141 -1.10 1.46 2.34
C PHE A 141 -0.23 2.15 3.40
N GLU A 142 -0.72 2.25 4.64
CA GLU A 142 0.04 2.80 5.77
C GLU A 142 1.34 2.03 5.99
N THR A 143 1.28 0.69 5.90
CA THR A 143 2.45 -0.17 6.07
C THR A 143 3.48 0.03 4.96
N LEU A 144 3.05 0.14 3.70
CA LEU A 144 3.94 0.48 2.58
C LEU A 144 4.63 1.83 2.78
N LEU A 145 3.85 2.82 3.22
CA LEU A 145 4.34 4.17 3.43
C LEU A 145 5.38 4.22 4.56
N GLN A 146 5.07 3.63 5.70
CA GLN A 146 6.00 3.53 6.84
C GLN A 146 7.30 2.84 6.46
N PHE A 147 7.22 1.70 5.76
CA PHE A 147 8.40 0.96 5.36
C PHE A 147 9.27 1.73 4.37
N SER A 148 8.66 2.44 3.43
CA SER A 148 9.38 3.29 2.47
C SER A 148 10.17 4.39 3.20
N PHE A 149 9.62 4.99 4.26
CA PHE A 149 10.34 5.96 5.08
C PHE A 149 11.47 5.34 5.90
N ILE A 150 11.23 4.19 6.53
CA ILE A 150 12.22 3.49 7.37
C ILE A 150 13.43 3.08 6.53
N MET A 151 13.20 2.49 5.36
CA MET A 151 14.29 2.09 4.47
C MET A 151 15.14 3.27 4.04
N GLN A 152 14.52 4.40 3.69
CA GLN A 152 15.24 5.58 3.23
C GLN A 152 16.13 6.23 4.31
N GLN A 153 15.73 6.16 5.59
CA GLN A 153 16.56 6.64 6.70
C GLN A 153 17.74 5.71 7.01
N GLN A 154 17.59 4.41 6.76
CA GLN A 154 18.64 3.43 7.00
C GLN A 154 19.67 3.34 5.86
N THR A 155 19.30 3.73 4.63
CA THR A 155 20.15 3.66 3.44
C THR A 155 21.10 4.86 3.30
N GLY A 156 21.73 5.32 4.40
CA GLY A 156 22.81 6.32 4.39
C GLY A 156 24.12 5.87 3.68
N GLY A 157 23.99 5.01 2.67
CA GLY A 157 25.04 4.35 1.91
C GLY A 157 24.97 2.83 2.05
N SER A 158 24.30 2.10 1.14
CA SER A 158 24.59 0.68 0.84
C SER A 158 23.72 0.03 -0.26
N THR A 159 24.39 -0.76 -1.10
CA THR A 159 23.98 -1.81 -2.07
C THR A 159 22.81 -1.55 -3.06
N ASP A 160 23.06 -1.79 -4.35
CA ASP A 160 22.09 -1.64 -5.46
C ASP A 160 20.75 -2.39 -5.25
N GLU A 161 20.78 -3.47 -4.48
CA GLU A 161 19.65 -4.38 -4.28
C GLU A 161 18.62 -3.90 -3.24
N GLU A 162 19.04 -3.27 -2.14
CA GLU A 162 18.16 -2.67 -1.12
C GLU A 162 17.51 -1.39 -1.67
N GLY A 163 18.27 -0.66 -2.49
CA GLY A 163 17.73 0.40 -3.34
C GLY A 163 16.62 -0.11 -4.27
N ALA A 164 16.77 -1.29 -4.89
CA ALA A 164 15.76 -1.82 -5.80
C ALA A 164 14.40 -2.10 -5.13
N ILE A 165 14.40 -2.62 -3.89
CA ILE A 165 13.17 -2.89 -3.14
C ILE A 165 12.49 -1.57 -2.75
N THR A 166 13.27 -0.61 -2.27
CA THR A 166 12.78 0.74 -1.95
C THR A 166 12.18 1.40 -3.19
N ARG A 167 12.85 1.30 -4.35
CA ARG A 167 12.34 1.83 -5.62
C ARG A 167 11.01 1.20 -6.02
N LEU A 168 10.86 -0.11 -5.87
CA LEU A 168 9.59 -0.82 -6.15
C LEU A 168 8.47 -0.34 -5.22
N ALA A 169 8.73 -0.21 -3.92
CA ALA A 169 7.74 0.27 -2.94
C ALA A 169 7.30 1.72 -3.23
N VAL A 170 8.25 2.61 -3.53
CA VAL A 170 7.98 4.02 -3.88
C VAL A 170 7.19 4.11 -5.19
N THR A 171 7.57 3.34 -6.21
CA THR A 171 6.86 3.33 -7.51
C THR A 171 5.41 2.84 -7.33
N ALA A 172 5.22 1.77 -6.55
CA ALA A 172 3.91 1.23 -6.22
C ALA A 172 3.04 2.26 -5.47
N LEU A 173 3.60 2.96 -4.49
CA LEU A 173 2.91 4.03 -3.76
C LEU A 173 2.51 5.19 -4.66
N LEU A 174 3.42 5.68 -5.53
CA LEU A 174 3.13 6.77 -6.46
C LEU A 174 2.03 6.39 -7.46
N GLN A 175 2.09 5.17 -8.00
CA GLN A 175 1.04 4.66 -8.89
C GLN A 175 -0.30 4.57 -8.17
N ARG A 176 -0.33 4.09 -6.92
CA ARG A 176 -1.56 4.02 -6.15
C ARG A 176 -2.15 5.40 -5.87
N CYS A 177 -1.32 6.36 -5.47
CA CYS A 177 -1.73 7.74 -5.29
C CYS A 177 -2.37 8.29 -6.57
N ARG A 178 -1.73 8.07 -7.73
CA ARG A 178 -2.26 8.44 -9.04
C ARG A 178 -3.64 7.85 -9.30
N ASP A 179 -3.80 6.55 -9.09
CA ASP A 179 -5.05 5.83 -9.41
C ASP A 179 -6.22 6.30 -8.53
N VAL A 180 -5.99 6.56 -7.24
CA VAL A 180 -7.02 7.13 -6.35
C VAL A 180 -7.45 8.51 -6.84
N MET A 181 -6.48 9.37 -7.16
CA MET A 181 -6.77 10.73 -7.63
C MET A 181 -7.51 10.73 -8.97
N LEU A 182 -7.11 9.89 -9.93
CA LEU A 182 -7.81 9.74 -11.22
C LEU A 182 -9.26 9.30 -11.02
N LYS A 183 -9.49 8.30 -10.16
CA LYS A 183 -10.85 7.82 -9.86
C LYS A 183 -11.66 8.92 -9.16
N PHE A 184 -11.05 9.66 -8.23
CA PHE A 184 -11.71 10.78 -7.56
C PHE A 184 -12.16 11.87 -8.55
N VAL A 185 -11.29 12.27 -9.48
CA VAL A 185 -11.62 13.24 -10.53
C VAL A 185 -12.76 12.74 -11.42
N ALA A 186 -12.74 11.45 -11.79
CA ALA A 186 -13.81 10.85 -12.57
C ALA A 186 -15.15 10.86 -11.80
N ASP A 187 -15.13 10.51 -10.51
CA ASP A 187 -16.31 10.49 -9.64
C ASP A 187 -16.90 11.91 -9.48
N GLU A 188 -16.06 12.94 -9.23
CA GLU A 188 -16.50 14.35 -9.14
C GLU A 188 -17.18 14.81 -10.44
N ARG A 189 -16.58 14.48 -11.59
CA ARG A 189 -17.13 14.84 -12.92
C ARG A 189 -18.50 14.22 -13.16
N LEU A 190 -18.72 12.97 -12.72
CA LEU A 190 -20.00 12.27 -12.86
C LEU A 190 -21.02 12.72 -11.81
N SER A 191 -20.59 13.12 -10.62
CA SER A 191 -21.45 13.55 -9.51
C SER A 191 -22.08 14.94 -9.73
N GLY A 192 -21.48 15.77 -10.57
CA GLY A 192 -22.01 17.08 -10.96
C GLY A 192 -22.08 18.04 -9.76
N LYS A 193 -23.29 18.30 -9.24
CA LYS A 193 -23.51 19.20 -8.08
C LYS A 193 -23.66 18.47 -6.75
N CYS A 194 -23.72 17.13 -6.75
CA CYS A 194 -23.85 16.37 -5.53
C CYS A 194 -22.47 16.15 -4.89
N PRO A 195 -22.27 16.47 -3.60
CA PRO A 195 -21.00 16.20 -2.94
C PRO A 195 -20.74 14.70 -2.82
N LEU A 196 -19.51 14.27 -3.09
CA LEU A 196 -19.10 12.88 -2.92
C LEU A 196 -19.17 12.44 -1.44
N PRO A 197 -19.29 11.13 -1.16
CA PRO A 197 -19.35 10.59 0.21
C PRO A 197 -18.14 10.99 1.07
N ARG A 198 -18.36 11.28 2.37
CA ARG A 198 -17.29 11.66 3.32
C ARG A 198 -16.10 10.67 3.38
N PRO A 199 -16.29 9.34 3.32
CA PRO A 199 -15.16 8.41 3.28
C PRO A 199 -14.27 8.64 2.05
N ARG A 200 -14.86 8.94 0.89
CA ARG A 200 -14.16 9.25 -0.36
C ARG A 200 -13.30 10.52 -0.23
N MET A 201 -13.82 11.53 0.45
CA MET A 201 -13.09 12.78 0.72
C MET A 201 -11.92 12.56 1.69
N SER A 202 -12.14 11.72 2.70
CA SER A 202 -11.12 11.37 3.70
C SER A 202 -9.98 10.56 3.07
N GLU A 203 -10.32 9.60 2.21
CA GLU A 203 -9.35 8.83 1.43
C GLU A 203 -8.50 9.74 0.54
N MET A 204 -9.15 10.62 -0.22
CA MET A 204 -8.45 11.57 -1.09
C MET A 204 -7.51 12.48 -0.30
N SER A 205 -7.97 13.02 0.84
CA SER A 205 -7.15 13.84 1.74
C SER A 205 -5.92 13.08 2.26
N PHE A 206 -6.11 11.82 2.64
CA PHE A 206 -5.03 10.95 3.12
C PHE A 206 -4.01 10.64 2.01
N VAL A 207 -4.47 10.30 0.80
CA VAL A 207 -3.62 10.04 -0.35
C VAL A 207 -2.80 11.27 -0.74
N LEU A 208 -3.42 12.45 -0.74
CA LEU A 208 -2.70 13.70 -0.99
C LEU A 208 -1.63 13.96 0.07
N LYS A 209 -1.93 13.79 1.36
CA LYS A 209 -0.91 13.93 2.43
C LYS A 209 0.24 12.92 2.28
N ALA A 210 -0.07 11.68 1.90
CA ALA A 210 0.95 10.68 1.62
C ALA A 210 1.81 11.06 0.42
N ALA A 211 1.21 11.54 -0.68
CA ALA A 211 1.93 12.04 -1.85
C ALA A 211 2.85 13.23 -1.49
N SER A 212 2.37 14.17 -0.67
CA SER A 212 3.18 15.30 -0.18
C SER A 212 4.41 14.81 0.57
N THR A 213 4.19 13.89 1.52
CA THR A 213 5.29 13.35 2.35
C THR A 213 6.29 12.57 1.50
N LEU A 214 5.83 11.80 0.51
CA LEU A 214 6.70 11.09 -0.45
C LEU A 214 7.55 12.08 -1.27
N LEU A 215 6.96 13.17 -1.76
CA LEU A 215 7.69 14.19 -2.53
C LEU A 215 8.74 14.91 -1.68
N ILE A 216 8.37 15.36 -0.47
CA ILE A 216 9.33 15.95 0.49
C ILE A 216 10.52 15.02 0.69
N THR A 217 10.22 13.74 0.84
CA THR A 217 11.20 12.71 1.12
C THR A 217 12.10 12.43 -0.08
N LEU A 218 11.54 12.34 -1.29
CA LEU A 218 12.32 12.18 -2.53
C LEU A 218 13.23 13.38 -2.79
N LYS A 219 12.78 14.60 -2.50
CA LYS A 219 13.58 15.83 -2.65
C LYS A 219 14.76 15.89 -1.68
N ARG A 220 14.62 15.29 -0.49
CA ARG A 220 15.72 15.18 0.49
C ARG A 220 16.74 14.11 0.12
N ALA A 221 16.39 13.16 -0.74
CA ALA A 221 17.32 12.17 -1.23
C ALA A 221 18.30 12.82 -2.25
N PRO A 222 19.59 12.41 -2.27
CA PRO A 222 20.49 12.80 -3.34
C PRO A 222 19.90 12.42 -4.71
N PRO A 223 19.90 13.30 -5.73
CA PRO A 223 19.29 13.02 -7.03
C PRO A 223 19.85 11.76 -7.71
N ALA A 224 21.13 11.47 -7.49
CA ALA A 224 21.81 10.28 -7.99
C ALA A 224 21.24 8.96 -7.43
N ASN A 225 20.53 9.00 -6.30
CA ASN A 225 19.95 7.82 -5.65
C ASN A 225 18.49 7.58 -6.04
N VAL A 226 17.89 8.50 -6.81
CA VAL A 226 16.50 8.39 -7.27
C VAL A 226 16.51 7.98 -8.75
N ASP A 227 15.94 6.81 -9.03
CA ASP A 227 15.84 6.26 -10.38
C ASP A 227 14.99 7.16 -11.28
N GLN A 228 15.40 7.30 -12.55
CA GLN A 228 14.70 8.06 -13.57
C GLN A 228 13.21 7.69 -13.65
N LYS A 229 12.87 6.41 -13.52
CA LYS A 229 11.47 5.97 -13.55
C LYS A 229 10.65 6.57 -12.41
N ILE A 230 11.23 6.74 -11.22
CA ILE A 230 10.52 7.36 -10.09
C ILE A 230 10.23 8.83 -10.42
N TRP A 231 11.19 9.53 -11.02
CA TRP A 231 10.96 10.88 -11.53
C TRP A 231 9.87 10.93 -12.59
N ASP A 232 9.83 9.98 -13.52
CA ASP A 232 8.77 9.92 -14.53
C ASP A 232 7.38 9.74 -13.89
N HIS A 233 7.26 8.92 -12.83
CA HIS A 233 6.00 8.76 -12.10
C HIS A 233 5.62 10.02 -11.31
N VAL A 234 6.58 10.68 -10.66
CA VAL A 234 6.38 11.96 -9.96
C VAL A 234 5.91 13.03 -10.94
N ILE A 235 6.62 13.23 -12.05
CA ILE A 235 6.25 14.22 -13.08
C ILE A 235 4.87 13.87 -13.67
N GLY A 236 4.63 12.59 -13.95
CA GLY A 236 3.35 12.10 -14.48
C GLY A 236 2.18 12.33 -13.53
N LEU A 237 2.41 12.39 -12.21
CA LEU A 237 1.39 12.66 -11.19
C LEU A 237 0.87 14.10 -11.23
N TYR A 238 1.69 15.06 -11.68
CA TYR A 238 1.36 16.48 -11.66
C TYR A 238 0.07 16.84 -12.44
N PRO A 239 -0.14 16.41 -13.70
CA PRO A 239 -1.42 16.65 -14.40
C PRO A 239 -2.65 16.17 -13.64
N VAL A 240 -2.54 15.03 -12.94
CA VAL A 240 -3.66 14.47 -12.16
C VAL A 240 -3.96 15.34 -10.94
N LEU A 241 -2.93 15.86 -10.27
CA LEU A 241 -3.09 16.82 -9.17
C LEU A 241 -3.75 18.12 -9.64
N VAL A 242 -3.35 18.62 -10.81
CA VAL A 242 -3.97 19.80 -11.43
C VAL A 242 -5.45 19.54 -11.71
N ASP A 243 -5.81 18.36 -12.23
CA ASP A 243 -7.22 17.99 -12.43
C ASP A 243 -8.03 17.96 -11.12
N CYS A 244 -7.38 17.75 -9.96
CA CYS A 244 -8.06 17.74 -8.67
C CYS A 244 -8.44 19.13 -8.14
N ILE A 245 -7.93 20.23 -8.73
CA ILE A 245 -8.17 21.59 -8.22
C ILE A 245 -9.64 22.02 -8.33
N THR A 246 -10.43 21.33 -9.15
CA THR A 246 -11.86 21.61 -9.31
C THR A 246 -12.68 21.19 -8.08
N SER A 247 -12.11 20.37 -7.19
CA SER A 247 -12.80 19.97 -5.96
C SER A 247 -12.98 21.19 -5.04
N SER A 248 -14.19 21.41 -4.56
CA SER A 248 -14.52 22.45 -3.58
C SER A 248 -14.44 21.97 -2.12
N SER A 249 -13.88 20.79 -1.88
CA SER A 249 -13.92 20.15 -0.56
C SER A 249 -12.92 20.73 0.43
N PRO A 250 -13.36 21.16 1.62
CA PRO A 250 -12.48 21.74 2.64
C PRO A 250 -11.48 20.72 3.22
N GLN A 251 -11.70 19.42 3.03
CA GLN A 251 -10.78 18.37 3.48
C GLN A 251 -9.69 18.04 2.45
N VAL A 252 -9.99 18.25 1.16
CA VAL A 252 -9.12 17.90 0.03
C VAL A 252 -8.27 19.11 -0.38
N CYS A 253 -8.86 20.31 -0.45
CA CYS A 253 -8.17 21.51 -0.92
C CYS A 253 -6.87 21.82 -0.15
N PRO A 254 -6.82 21.73 1.20
CA PRO A 254 -5.57 22.01 1.92
C PRO A 254 -4.47 21.00 1.57
N ALA A 255 -4.79 19.70 1.57
CA ALA A 255 -3.83 18.65 1.25
C ALA A 255 -3.36 18.74 -0.22
N LEU A 256 -4.27 19.08 -1.15
CA LEU A 256 -3.93 19.28 -2.56
C LEU A 256 -2.96 20.45 -2.74
N LYS A 257 -3.23 21.56 -2.04
CA LYS A 257 -2.36 22.73 -2.04
C LYS A 257 -0.97 22.40 -1.53
N GLU A 258 -0.86 21.64 -0.44
CA GLU A 258 0.44 21.19 0.10
C GLU A 258 1.22 20.39 -0.94
N VAL A 259 0.61 19.37 -1.56
CA VAL A 259 1.27 18.56 -2.58
C VAL A 259 1.72 19.40 -3.78
N LEU A 260 0.86 20.29 -4.28
CA LEU A 260 1.21 21.16 -5.42
C LEU A 260 2.38 22.09 -5.10
N HIS A 261 2.49 22.56 -3.85
CA HIS A 261 3.66 23.34 -3.42
C HIS A 261 4.94 22.51 -3.41
N GLU A 262 4.88 21.21 -3.15
CA GLU A 262 6.07 20.35 -3.20
C GLU A 262 6.66 20.25 -4.61
N TYR A 263 5.86 20.42 -5.67
CA TYR A 263 6.32 20.45 -7.07
C TYR A 263 7.04 21.74 -7.45
N ARG A 264 6.98 22.80 -6.63
CA ARG A 264 7.66 24.07 -6.91
C ARG A 264 9.16 23.85 -7.20
N ASP A 265 9.80 23.02 -6.40
CA ASP A 265 11.25 22.79 -6.50
C ASP A 265 11.62 21.98 -7.76
N LEU A 266 10.69 21.19 -8.28
CA LEU A 266 10.85 20.40 -9.51
C LEU A 266 10.74 21.26 -10.78
N LEU A 267 10.15 22.45 -10.67
CA LEU A 267 10.00 23.41 -11.77
C LEU A 267 11.16 24.42 -11.81
N SER A 268 12.31 24.10 -11.20
CA SER A 268 13.47 24.98 -11.19
C SER A 268 14.19 25.02 -12.54
N PRO A 269 14.66 26.19 -13.01
CA PRO A 269 15.45 26.29 -14.22
C PRO A 269 16.77 25.52 -14.05
N PRO A 270 17.35 24.94 -15.14
CA PRO A 270 18.66 24.32 -15.07
C PRO A 270 19.65 25.32 -14.48
N ALA A 271 20.37 24.94 -13.43
CA ALA A 271 21.42 25.77 -12.86
C ALA A 271 22.46 26.00 -13.98
N GLY A 272 22.45 27.20 -14.56
CA GLY A 272 23.32 27.53 -15.68
C GLY A 272 24.75 27.21 -15.29
N HIS A 273 25.41 26.35 -16.06
CA HIS A 273 26.86 26.34 -16.08
C HIS A 273 27.28 27.74 -16.54
N ALA A 274 27.57 28.61 -15.57
CA ALA A 274 28.39 29.79 -15.81
C ALA A 274 29.75 29.26 -16.25
N THR A 275 29.90 29.06 -17.55
CA THR A 275 31.20 29.01 -18.19
C THR A 275 31.87 30.32 -17.84
N ASN A 276 32.80 30.29 -16.87
CA ASN A 276 33.74 31.36 -16.65
C ASN A 276 34.52 31.55 -17.96
N GLY A 277 34.06 32.51 -18.76
CA GLY A 277 34.79 33.00 -19.93
C GLY A 277 36.02 33.76 -19.44
N THR A 278 37.16 33.25 -19.88
CA THR A 278 38.51 33.84 -19.86
C THR A 278 38.58 35.32 -20.17
#